data_AF-A0AAF0V080-F1
#
_entry.id   AF-A0AAF0V080-F1
#
_cell.length_a   1.000
_cell.length_b   1.000
_cell.length_c   1.000
_cell.angle_alpha   90.00
_cell.angle_beta   90.00
_cell.angle_gamma   90.00
#
_symmetry.space_group_name_H-M   'P 1'
#
loop_
_entity.id
_entity.type
_entity.pdbx_description
1 polymer ?
#
loop_
_entity_poly.entity_id
_entity_poly.type
_entity_poly.pdbx_seq_one_letter_code
_entity_poly.pdbx_strand_id
1 'polypeptide(L)'
;MTLEIDQENKDEFWLRANGSNLCFTIVEFALITGLKCNGNEEDFAVDATSNNRLLVDYFYGGKNVKKEHLIKCFDDKRWESSDEDAVKVSILYFIHNFIFSQQNDVPIPIRDFVIVDNGTYEQFLWESCHSNP
;
A
#
# COMPACT_ATOMS: atom_id res chain seq x y z
N MET A 1 15.41 -2.74 9.53
CA MET A 1 16.39 -1.95 8.76
C MET A 1 16.06 -2.14 7.30
N THR A 2 15.34 -1.18 6.72
CA THR A 2 14.94 -1.21 5.31
C THR A 2 16.09 -0.59 4.53
N LEU A 3 16.68 -1.34 3.59
CA LEU A 3 17.75 -0.85 2.72
C LEU A 3 17.07 -0.21 1.50
N GLU A 4 16.90 1.09 1.55
CA GLU A 4 16.47 1.88 0.39
C GLU A 4 17.70 2.22 -0.45
N ILE A 5 17.63 1.95 -1.76
CA ILE A 5 18.69 2.30 -2.71
C ILE A 5 18.39 3.71 -3.19
N ASP A 6 19.29 4.65 -2.93
CA ASP A 6 19.21 6.01 -3.47
C ASP A 6 19.42 5.96 -5.00
N GLN A 7 18.43 6.39 -5.78
CA GLN A 7 18.43 6.27 -7.23
C GLN A 7 17.77 7.46 -7.93
N GLU A 8 18.32 7.81 -9.11
CA GLU A 8 17.85 8.95 -9.92
C GLU A 8 16.59 8.62 -10.76
N ASN A 9 16.36 7.34 -11.09
CA ASN A 9 15.21 6.92 -11.89
C ASN A 9 14.02 6.56 -11.01
N LYS A 10 12.97 7.40 -11.03
CA LYS A 10 11.76 7.24 -10.22
C LYS A 10 10.81 6.16 -10.74
N ASP A 11 11.03 5.67 -11.95
CA ASP A 11 10.14 4.70 -12.62
C ASP A 11 10.56 3.23 -12.39
N GLU A 12 11.63 3.02 -11.62
CA GLU A 12 12.20 1.69 -11.35
C GLU A 12 12.19 1.35 -9.85
N PHE A 13 11.79 0.14 -9.53
CA PHE A 13 11.83 -0.43 -8.20
C PHE A 13 13.00 -1.40 -8.08
N TRP A 14 13.98 -1.06 -7.25
CA TRP A 14 15.16 -1.87 -7.01
C TRP A 14 15.12 -2.51 -5.62
N LEU A 15 15.39 -3.81 -5.55
CA LEU A 15 15.51 -4.53 -4.29
C LEU A 15 16.65 -5.54 -4.35
N ARG A 16 17.36 -5.71 -3.23
CA ARG A 16 18.43 -6.72 -3.12
C ARG A 16 17.88 -7.98 -2.48
N ALA A 17 17.84 -9.09 -3.23
CA ALA A 17 17.43 -10.40 -2.76
C ALA A 17 18.58 -11.41 -2.94
N ASN A 18 18.99 -12.05 -1.83
CA ASN A 18 20.05 -13.06 -1.83
C ASN A 18 21.37 -12.62 -2.51
N GLY A 19 21.75 -11.34 -2.32
CA GLY A 19 22.96 -10.77 -2.93
C GLY A 19 22.81 -10.32 -4.39
N SER A 20 21.69 -10.63 -5.05
CA SER A 20 21.36 -10.14 -6.38
C SER A 20 20.53 -8.86 -6.30
N ASN A 21 20.81 -7.91 -7.19
CA ASN A 21 19.94 -6.76 -7.39
C ASN A 21 18.84 -7.18 -8.38
N LEU A 22 17.58 -7.02 -7.97
CA LEU A 22 16.42 -7.13 -8.84
C LEU A 22 15.94 -5.70 -9.14
N CYS A 23 15.62 -5.44 -10.40
CA CYS A 23 15.03 -4.19 -10.87
C CYS A 23 13.73 -4.55 -11.58
N PHE A 24 12.67 -3.81 -11.24
CA PHE A 24 11.39 -3.92 -11.89
C PHE A 24 10.95 -2.52 -12.29
N THR A 25 10.58 -2.34 -13.55
CA THR A 25 9.68 -1.22 -13.90
C THR A 25 8.36 -1.39 -13.16
N ILE A 26 7.60 -0.31 -13.02
CA ILE A 26 6.30 -0.40 -12.38
C ILE A 26 5.34 -1.37 -13.09
N VAL A 27 5.47 -1.50 -14.41
CA VAL A 27 4.74 -2.48 -15.22
C VAL A 27 5.14 -3.92 -14.88
N GLU A 28 6.43 -4.22 -14.80
CA GLU A 28 6.92 -5.56 -14.41
C GLU A 28 6.53 -5.89 -12.97
N PHE A 29 6.59 -4.88 -12.10
CA PHE A 29 6.20 -4.98 -10.72
C PHE A 29 4.70 -5.33 -10.57
N ALA A 30 3.84 -4.62 -11.29
CA ALA A 30 2.41 -4.88 -11.35
C ALA A 30 2.09 -6.27 -11.91
N LEU A 31 2.82 -6.69 -12.95
CA LEU A 31 2.73 -8.04 -13.53
C LEU A 31 3.05 -9.14 -12.52
N ILE A 32 4.09 -8.95 -11.70
CA ILE A 32 4.54 -9.94 -10.71
C ILE A 32 3.60 -9.97 -9.50
N THR A 33 3.09 -8.81 -9.09
CA THR A 33 2.19 -8.71 -7.94
C THR A 33 0.72 -8.99 -8.28
N GLY A 34 0.38 -9.05 -9.57
CA GLY A 34 -1.01 -9.19 -10.02
C GLY A 34 -1.85 -7.93 -9.84
N LEU A 35 -1.24 -6.81 -9.43
CA LEU A 35 -1.90 -5.51 -9.37
C LEU A 35 -2.10 -4.99 -10.81
N LYS A 36 -3.27 -4.43 -11.14
CA LYS A 36 -3.52 -3.87 -12.47
C LYS A 36 -3.05 -2.41 -12.59
N CYS A 37 -2.34 -2.11 -13.68
CA CYS A 37 -2.01 -0.75 -14.11
C CYS A 37 -3.08 -0.11 -15.04
N ASN A 38 -4.29 -0.68 -15.17
CA ASN A 38 -5.37 -0.15 -16.02
C ASN A 38 -6.76 -0.24 -15.34
N GLY A 39 -7.58 0.81 -15.46
CA GLY A 39 -8.91 0.90 -14.81
C GLY A 39 -9.51 2.32 -14.85
N ASN A 40 -10.64 2.55 -14.20
CA ASN A 40 -11.22 3.89 -13.98
C ASN A 40 -11.34 4.13 -12.46
N GLU A 41 -10.78 5.23 -11.95
CA GLU A 41 -10.86 5.58 -10.52
C GLU A 41 -12.30 5.80 -10.04
N GLU A 42 -13.19 6.25 -10.93
CA GLU A 42 -14.60 6.48 -10.61
C GLU A 42 -15.36 5.18 -10.29
N ASP A 43 -14.87 4.03 -10.77
CA ASP A 43 -15.44 2.72 -10.47
C ASP A 43 -15.23 2.33 -8.98
N PHE A 44 -14.34 3.04 -8.29
CA PHE A 44 -14.00 2.83 -6.88
C PHE A 44 -14.42 4.01 -6.01
N ALA A 45 -15.53 4.68 -6.34
CA ALA A 45 -16.13 5.70 -5.49
C ALA A 45 -16.48 5.11 -4.11
N VAL A 46 -15.54 5.24 -3.17
CA VAL A 46 -15.69 4.74 -1.81
C VAL A 46 -16.41 5.78 -0.97
N ASP A 47 -17.48 5.36 -0.30
CA ASP A 47 -18.05 6.14 0.79
C ASP A 47 -17.07 6.11 1.98
N ALA A 48 -16.28 7.18 2.10
CA ALA A 48 -15.29 7.37 3.16
C ALA A 48 -15.91 7.50 4.57
N THR A 49 -17.25 7.43 4.69
CA THR A 49 -17.95 7.34 5.98
C THR A 49 -18.06 5.92 6.52
N SER A 50 -17.66 4.91 5.73
CA SER A 50 -17.78 3.51 6.11
C SER A 50 -16.87 3.15 7.31
N ASN A 51 -17.46 2.44 8.29
CA ASN A 51 -16.75 1.74 9.35
C ASN A 51 -15.91 0.60 8.75
N ASN A 52 -14.79 0.96 8.11
CA ASN A 52 -13.84 -0.01 7.57
C ASN A 52 -13.27 -0.87 8.69
N ARG A 53 -13.32 -2.20 8.52
CA ARG A 53 -12.94 -3.14 9.58
C ARG A 53 -11.47 -2.98 9.93
N LEU A 54 -10.58 -2.89 8.93
CA LEU A 54 -9.14 -2.74 9.18
C LEU A 54 -8.83 -1.48 10.01
N LEU A 55 -9.48 -0.36 9.70
CA LEU A 55 -9.34 0.89 10.46
C LEU A 55 -9.83 0.76 11.90
N VAL A 56 -10.99 0.12 12.12
CA VAL A 56 -11.56 -0.06 13.45
C VAL A 56 -10.68 -1.00 14.29
N ASP A 57 -10.34 -2.16 13.75
CA ASP A 57 -9.72 -3.25 14.49
C ASP A 57 -8.23 -3.00 14.76
N TYR A 58 -7.50 -2.41 13.80
CA TYR A 58 -6.05 -2.27 13.89
C TYR A 58 -5.57 -0.84 14.15
N PHE A 59 -6.42 0.16 13.90
CA PHE A 59 -6.08 1.58 13.99
C PHE A 59 -7.06 2.40 14.85
N TYR A 60 -7.84 1.74 15.70
CA TYR A 60 -8.75 2.35 16.67
C TYR A 60 -9.77 3.33 16.05
N GLY A 61 -10.18 3.09 14.80
CA GLY A 61 -11.08 3.97 14.06
C GLY A 61 -10.49 5.36 13.76
N GLY A 62 -9.17 5.48 13.79
CA GLY A 62 -8.47 6.75 13.58
C GLY A 62 -8.74 7.34 12.21
N LYS A 63 -9.22 8.59 12.15
CA LYS A 63 -9.39 9.34 10.90
C LYS A 63 -8.07 9.86 10.31
N ASN A 64 -6.95 9.67 11.02
CA ASN A 64 -5.64 10.22 10.69
C ASN A 64 -4.53 9.18 10.89
N VAL A 65 -4.70 8.00 10.27
CA VAL A 65 -3.69 6.95 10.31
C VAL A 65 -2.52 7.34 9.41
N LYS A 66 -1.42 7.75 10.03
CA LYS A 66 -0.15 8.00 9.35
C LYS A 66 0.57 6.71 8.95
N LYS A 67 1.47 6.81 7.96
CA LYS A 67 2.34 5.71 7.52
C LYS A 67 3.11 5.08 8.69
N GLU A 68 3.61 5.85 9.64
CA GLU A 68 4.30 5.32 10.83
C GLU A 68 3.43 4.36 11.66
N HIS A 69 2.12 4.60 11.73
CA HIS A 69 1.21 3.70 12.44
C HIS A 69 1.02 2.38 11.68
N LEU A 70 0.98 2.43 10.34
CA LEU A 70 0.93 1.25 9.49
C LEU A 70 2.22 0.42 9.59
N ILE A 71 3.39 1.07 9.57
CA ILE A 71 4.68 0.39 9.78
C ILE A 71 4.68 -0.32 11.12
N LYS A 72 4.26 0.37 12.19
CA LYS A 72 4.17 -0.24 13.52
C LYS A 72 3.18 -1.40 13.56
N CYS A 73 2.03 -1.29 12.91
CA CYS A 73 1.05 -2.36 12.81
C CYS A 73 1.64 -3.61 12.11
N PHE A 74 2.41 -3.38 11.05
CA PHE A 74 3.12 -4.42 10.30
C PHE A 74 4.21 -5.11 11.14
N ASP A 75 5.07 -4.33 11.78
CA ASP A 75 6.16 -4.85 12.61
C ASP A 75 5.65 -5.62 13.83
N ASP A 76 4.59 -5.11 14.47
CA ASP A 76 3.94 -5.73 15.63
C ASP A 76 3.12 -6.98 15.25
N LYS A 77 2.87 -7.23 13.95
CA LYS A 77 2.02 -8.33 13.43
C LYS A 77 0.65 -8.40 14.10
N ARG A 78 -0.05 -7.27 14.17
CA ARG A 78 -1.29 -7.12 14.97
C ARG A 78 -2.48 -7.96 14.52
N TRP A 79 -2.45 -8.51 13.31
CA TRP A 79 -3.47 -9.40 12.77
C TRP A 79 -3.52 -10.78 13.43
N GLU A 80 -2.66 -11.05 14.43
CA GLU A 80 -2.62 -12.28 15.22
C GLU A 80 -2.68 -13.54 14.33
N SER A 81 -3.84 -14.22 14.27
CA SER A 81 -4.07 -15.46 13.52
C SER A 81 -4.90 -15.30 12.25
N SER A 82 -5.20 -14.07 11.83
CA SER A 82 -5.95 -13.79 10.59
C SER A 82 -4.98 -13.68 9.41
N ASP A 83 -4.81 -14.77 8.66
CA ASP A 83 -3.98 -14.77 7.44
C ASP A 83 -4.53 -13.80 6.38
N GLU A 84 -5.85 -13.64 6.31
CA GLU A 84 -6.49 -12.68 5.41
C GLU A 84 -6.11 -11.24 5.76
N ASP A 85 -6.16 -10.87 7.05
CA ASP A 85 -5.75 -9.54 7.48
C ASP A 85 -4.24 -9.34 7.38
N ALA A 86 -3.46 -10.41 7.57
CA ALA A 86 -2.02 -10.38 7.32
C ALA A 86 -1.73 -9.93 5.89
N VAL A 87 -2.41 -10.53 4.92
CA VAL A 87 -2.28 -10.17 3.49
C VAL A 87 -2.71 -8.73 3.26
N LYS A 88 -3.88 -8.32 3.76
CA LYS A 88 -4.39 -6.95 3.62
C LYS A 88 -3.44 -5.90 4.20
N VAL A 89 -2.97 -6.08 5.43
CA VAL A 89 -2.02 -5.15 6.07
C VAL A 89 -0.68 -5.15 5.32
N SER A 90 -0.25 -6.30 4.80
CA SER A 90 0.97 -6.39 3.97
C SER A 90 0.84 -5.62 2.66
N ILE A 91 -0.32 -5.68 2.01
CA ILE A 91 -0.59 -4.93 0.76
C ILE A 91 -0.58 -3.42 1.04
N LEU A 92 -1.29 -2.97 2.07
CA LEU A 92 -1.25 -1.56 2.50
C LEU A 92 0.19 -1.11 2.79
N TYR A 93 0.93 -1.92 3.57
CA TYR A 93 2.33 -1.64 3.88
C TYR A 93 3.15 -1.51 2.61
N PHE A 94 2.98 -2.43 1.67
CA PHE A 94 3.71 -2.43 0.42
C PHE A 94 3.43 -1.17 -0.42
N ILE A 95 2.15 -0.82 -0.60
CA ILE A 95 1.72 0.35 -1.38
C ILE A 95 2.35 1.64 -0.82
N HIS A 96 2.22 1.91 0.48
CA HIS A 96 2.70 3.17 1.06
C HIS A 96 4.21 3.22 1.30
N ASN A 97 4.88 2.06 1.41
CA ASN A 97 6.33 2.03 1.58
C ASN A 97 7.10 2.01 0.27
N PHE A 98 6.60 1.32 -0.75
CA PHE A 98 7.37 1.08 -1.98
C PHE A 98 6.75 1.74 -3.21
N ILE A 99 5.42 1.68 -3.39
CA ILE A 99 4.78 2.28 -4.57
C ILE A 99 4.75 3.80 -4.44
N PHE A 100 4.28 4.32 -3.30
CA PHE A 100 4.21 5.76 -3.08
C PHE A 100 5.48 6.37 -2.49
N SER A 101 6.35 5.54 -1.89
CA SER A 101 7.56 5.97 -1.16
C SER A 101 7.36 7.25 -0.32
N GLN A 102 6.27 7.31 0.45
CA GLN A 102 5.87 8.51 1.21
C GLN A 102 6.67 8.67 2.52
N GLN A 103 6.75 9.89 3.05
CA GLN A 103 7.30 10.11 4.38
C GLN A 103 6.40 9.52 5.48
N ASN A 104 6.99 9.20 6.64
CA ASN A 104 6.32 8.46 7.72
C ASN A 104 5.14 9.21 8.35
N ASP A 105 5.12 10.54 8.28
CA ASP A 105 4.11 11.40 8.84
C ASP A 105 2.91 11.66 7.90
N VAL A 106 3.01 11.18 6.65
CA VAL A 106 1.94 11.32 5.64
C VAL A 106 0.71 10.50 6.07
N PRO A 107 -0.49 11.12 6.10
CA PRO A 107 -1.73 10.41 6.39
C PRO A 107 -2.13 9.51 5.22
N ILE A 108 -2.55 8.29 5.54
CA ILE A 108 -3.08 7.34 4.57
C ILE A 108 -4.56 7.65 4.34
N PRO A 109 -5.01 7.85 3.10
CA PRO A 109 -6.42 8.04 2.77
C PRO A 109 -7.28 6.86 3.23
N ILE A 110 -8.45 7.14 3.84
CA ILE A 110 -9.43 6.11 4.27
C ILE A 110 -9.82 5.21 3.09
N ARG A 111 -9.92 5.79 1.89
CA ARG A 111 -10.19 5.07 0.64
C ARG A 111 -9.26 3.88 0.45
N ASP A 112 -7.97 4.04 0.73
CA ASP A 112 -6.96 2.99 0.49
C ASP A 112 -7.20 1.79 1.42
N PHE A 113 -7.61 2.04 2.68
CA PHE A 113 -8.05 0.98 3.60
C PHE A 113 -9.31 0.26 3.09
N VAL A 114 -10.26 0.98 2.50
CA VAL A 114 -11.50 0.37 1.99
C VAL A 114 -11.22 -0.50 0.77
N ILE A 115 -10.43 -0.01 -0.18
CA ILE A 115 -10.01 -0.75 -1.38
C ILE A 115 -9.25 -2.03 -1.00
N VAL A 116 -8.44 -1.98 0.05
CA VAL A 116 -7.71 -3.16 0.51
C VAL A 116 -8.64 -4.13 1.24
N ASP A 117 -9.51 -3.63 2.11
CA ASP A 117 -10.40 -4.48 2.91
C ASP A 117 -11.48 -5.18 2.07
N ASN A 118 -12.01 -4.54 1.04
CA ASN A 118 -13.02 -5.11 0.15
C ASN A 118 -12.44 -5.99 -0.97
N GLY A 119 -11.10 -6.10 -1.06
CA GLY A 119 -10.42 -6.92 -2.07
C GLY A 119 -10.29 -6.26 -3.45
N THR A 120 -10.72 -5.02 -3.63
CA THR A 120 -10.67 -4.37 -4.96
C THR A 120 -9.29 -3.79 -5.29
N TYR A 121 -8.31 -3.91 -4.40
CA TYR A 121 -6.92 -3.47 -4.59
C TYR A 121 -6.24 -4.05 -5.83
N GLU A 122 -6.63 -5.25 -6.29
CA GLU A 122 -6.09 -5.88 -7.50
C GLU A 122 -6.51 -5.13 -8.78
N GLN A 123 -7.65 -4.45 -8.72
CA GLN A 123 -8.26 -3.75 -9.85
C GLN A 123 -8.06 -2.23 -9.77
N PHE A 124 -7.60 -1.72 -8.63
CA PHE A 124 -7.42 -0.31 -8.38
C PHE A 124 -6.12 0.23 -8.99
N LEU A 125 -6.21 1.42 -9.56
CA LEU A 125 -5.07 2.15 -10.12
C LEU A 125 -4.30 2.88 -9.04
N TRP A 126 -3.22 2.26 -8.54
CA TRP A 126 -2.39 2.89 -7.53
C TRP A 126 -1.54 4.05 -8.12
N GLU A 127 -1.07 3.94 -9.36
CA GLU A 127 -0.16 4.91 -9.98
C GLU A 127 -0.75 6.30 -10.26
N SER A 128 -2.04 6.40 -10.56
CA SER A 128 -2.67 7.65 -10.98
C SER A 128 -2.85 8.67 -9.84
N CYS A 129 -2.75 8.23 -8.59
CA CYS A 129 -2.81 9.09 -7.39
C CYS A 129 -1.63 10.08 -7.27
N HIS A 130 -0.61 10.01 -8.13
CA HIS A 130 0.46 11.02 -8.26
C HIS A 130 0.19 12.12 -9.30
N SER A 131 -1.01 12.14 -9.90
CA SER A 131 -1.40 13.21 -10.82
C SER A 131 -2.02 14.39 -10.06
N ASN A 132 -1.20 15.16 -9.35
CA ASN A 132 -1.50 16.58 -9.14
C ASN A 132 -0.20 17.40 -9.25
N PRO A 133 -0.26 18.55 -9.96
CA PRO A 133 0.89 19.26 -10.51
C PRO A 133 1.81 19.91 -9.47
#